data_AF-A0AAV2QYM8-F1
#
_entry.id   AF-A0AAV2QYM8-F1
#
_cell.length_a   1.000
_cell.length_b   1.000
_cell.length_c   1.000
_cell.angle_alpha   90.00
_cell.angle_beta   90.00
_cell.angle_gamma   90.00
#
_symmetry.space_group_name_H-M   'P 1'
#
loop_
_entity.id
_entity.type
_entity.pdbx_description
1 polymer ?
#
loop_
_entity_poly.entity_id
_entity_poly.type
_entity_poly.pdbx_seq_one_letter_code
_entity_poly.pdbx_strand_id
1 'polypeptide(L)'
;MPYGKNNWEGKIGNYGRHPGTTISSRQNFTELVSSFSFVLTTDTMSKSAILLLAEGAEEMEAVITIDTLRRAGVNVTVAGLNGAGPVKCSRDVIIVPDMSLEDAVAKGPYDAVLLPGGLKGAEALGASSMVKDLLVKQQADRKIVGAICAVFEFLMNNQRIGGEAEVTC
;
A
#
# COMPACT_ATOMS: atom_id res chain seq x y z
N MET A 1 27.13 3.31 -33.38
CA MET A 1 26.41 2.32 -34.20
C MET A 1 25.02 2.14 -33.62
N PRO A 2 23.94 2.61 -34.26
CA PRO A 2 22.57 2.35 -33.81
C PRO A 2 21.93 1.20 -34.62
N TYR A 3 21.59 0.11 -33.95
CA TYR A 3 20.62 -0.90 -34.41
C TYR A 3 19.28 -0.57 -33.73
N GLY A 4 18.09 -0.62 -34.33
CA GLY A 4 17.60 -0.95 -35.66
C GLY A 4 16.07 -1.00 -35.54
N LYS A 5 15.34 -0.12 -36.25
CA LYS A 5 13.87 -0.11 -36.29
C LYS A 5 13.42 -1.17 -37.30
N ASN A 6 12.61 -2.13 -36.88
CA ASN A 6 12.04 -3.13 -37.79
C ASN A 6 10.71 -2.63 -38.37
N ASN A 7 10.77 -2.22 -39.64
CA ASN A 7 9.64 -2.01 -40.53
C ASN A 7 9.03 -3.36 -40.90
N TRP A 8 7.73 -3.52 -40.66
CA TRP A 8 6.94 -4.62 -41.24
C TRP A 8 5.80 -4.03 -42.05
N GLU A 9 6.13 -3.53 -43.24
CA GLU A 9 5.17 -3.27 -44.31
C GLU A 9 5.07 -4.50 -45.22
N GLY A 10 3.84 -4.95 -45.46
CA GLY A 10 3.46 -5.58 -46.73
C GLY A 10 3.58 -7.10 -46.83
N LYS A 11 2.45 -7.79 -46.64
CA LYS A 11 1.96 -8.89 -47.51
C LYS A 11 0.52 -9.24 -47.14
N ILE A 12 -0.43 -8.46 -47.65
CA ILE A 12 -1.84 -8.83 -47.68
C ILE A 12 -2.07 -9.79 -48.86
N GLY A 13 -2.39 -11.04 -48.54
CA GLY A 13 -2.80 -12.05 -49.51
C GLY A 13 -4.30 -11.95 -49.81
N ASN A 14 -4.63 -11.85 -51.10
CA ASN A 14 -5.98 -11.93 -51.64
C ASN A 14 -6.58 -13.32 -51.37
N TYR A 15 -7.67 -13.39 -50.60
CA TYR A 15 -8.63 -14.50 -50.68
C TYR A 15 -10.00 -13.96 -51.09
N GLY A 16 -10.56 -14.62 -52.11
CA GLY A 16 -11.64 -14.14 -52.95
C GLY A 16 -13.02 -14.00 -52.31
N ARG A 17 -13.86 -13.26 -53.04
CA ARG A 17 -15.27 -12.96 -52.76
C ARG A 17 -16.15 -14.22 -52.74
N HIS A 18 -17.00 -14.32 -51.74
CA HIS A 18 -18.31 -14.99 -51.84
C HIS A 18 -19.44 -13.96 -51.55
N PRO A 19 -20.64 -14.16 -52.11
CA PRO A 19 -21.56 -13.07 -52.41
C PRO A 19 -22.51 -12.73 -51.25
N GLY A 20 -22.67 -11.42 -51.02
CA GLY A 20 -23.94 -10.76 -50.74
C GLY A 20 -24.74 -11.19 -49.51
N THR A 21 -24.49 -10.52 -48.37
CA THR A 21 -25.55 -10.24 -47.39
C THR A 21 -25.55 -8.75 -47.09
N THR A 22 -26.52 -8.04 -47.64
CA THR A 22 -26.75 -6.62 -47.37
C THR A 22 -27.34 -6.50 -45.97
N ILE A 23 -26.52 -6.17 -44.96
CA ILE A 23 -27.05 -5.75 -43.65
C ILE A 23 -27.20 -4.23 -43.68
N SER A 24 -28.46 -3.84 -43.79
CA SER A 24 -28.98 -2.50 -43.66
C SER A 24 -28.72 -1.93 -42.26
N SER A 25 -28.55 -0.59 -42.24
CA SER A 25 -28.69 0.34 -41.12
C SER A 25 -27.73 0.16 -39.94
N ARG A 26 -26.71 1.04 -39.94
CA ARG A 26 -26.10 1.71 -38.79
C ARG A 26 -26.65 1.25 -37.43
N GLN A 27 -26.00 0.26 -36.82
CA GLN A 27 -26.03 0.20 -35.37
C GLN A 27 -25.10 1.30 -34.87
N ASN A 28 -25.68 2.21 -34.09
CA ASN A 28 -25.02 3.40 -33.60
C ASN A 28 -23.82 3.01 -32.73
N PHE A 29 -22.64 3.47 -33.14
CA PHE A 29 -21.37 3.26 -32.43
C PHE A 29 -21.41 3.77 -30.97
N THR A 30 -22.40 4.61 -30.64
CA THR A 30 -22.69 5.12 -29.28
C THR A 30 -23.33 4.08 -28.35
N GLU A 31 -24.08 3.09 -28.83
CA GLU A 31 -24.66 2.06 -27.96
C GLU A 31 -23.61 1.00 -27.55
N LEU A 32 -22.64 0.73 -28.41
CA LEU A 32 -21.56 -0.23 -28.13
C LEU A 32 -20.59 0.28 -27.04
N VAL A 33 -20.37 1.60 -26.96
CA VAL A 33 -19.58 2.21 -25.87
C VAL A 33 -20.37 2.34 -24.57
N SER A 34 -21.71 2.22 -24.60
CA SER A 34 -22.54 2.19 -23.38
C SER A 34 -22.47 0.84 -22.66
N SER A 35 -22.31 -0.27 -23.39
CA SER A 35 -22.21 -1.61 -22.79
C SER A 35 -20.80 -2.01 -22.37
N PHE A 36 -19.79 -1.18 -22.69
CA PHE A 36 -18.40 -1.35 -22.27
C PHE A 36 -17.95 -0.28 -21.27
N SER A 37 -18.90 0.43 -20.66
CA SER A 37 -18.65 1.01 -19.34
C SER A 37 -18.75 -0.14 -18.35
N PHE A 38 -17.73 -0.98 -18.30
CA PHE A 38 -17.47 -1.81 -17.12
C PHE A 38 -17.48 -0.83 -15.95
N VAL A 39 -18.58 -0.87 -15.21
CA VAL A 39 -18.84 -0.09 -14.03
C VAL A 39 -17.79 -0.53 -13.01
N LEU A 40 -16.60 0.07 -13.07
CA LEU A 40 -15.69 0.23 -11.95
C LEU A 40 -16.26 1.32 -11.03
N THR A 41 -17.53 1.17 -10.63
CA THR A 41 -17.92 1.63 -9.30
C THR A 41 -17.96 0.39 -8.42
N THR A 42 -16.77 -0.17 -8.19
CA THR A 42 -16.52 -0.60 -6.83
C THR A 42 -16.52 0.68 -6.01
N ASP A 43 -17.65 0.99 -5.38
CA ASP A 43 -17.71 1.89 -4.23
C ASP A 43 -17.00 1.22 -3.03
N THR A 44 -15.78 0.74 -3.29
CA THR A 44 -14.86 0.30 -2.26
C THR A 44 -14.23 1.58 -1.77
N MET A 45 -14.75 2.11 -0.65
CA MET A 45 -14.01 3.03 0.18
C MET A 45 -12.53 2.61 0.19
N SER A 46 -11.64 3.49 -0.26
CA SER A 46 -10.21 3.21 -0.34
C SER A 46 -9.75 2.70 1.02
N LYS A 47 -9.14 1.50 1.06
CA LYS A 47 -8.57 0.95 2.29
C LYS A 47 -7.56 1.92 2.89
N SER A 48 -7.47 1.93 4.21
CA SER A 48 -6.61 2.86 4.95
C SER A 48 -5.56 2.11 5.76
N ALA A 49 -4.34 2.66 5.80
CA ALA A 49 -3.28 2.10 6.61
C ALA A 49 -2.54 3.21 7.36
N ILE A 50 -2.00 2.88 8.52
CA ILE A 50 -1.09 3.75 9.28
C ILE A 50 0.27 3.06 9.37
N LEU A 51 1.34 3.76 8.99
CA LEU A 51 2.73 3.33 9.21
C LEU A 51 3.33 4.14 10.36
N LEU A 52 3.88 3.45 11.35
CA LEU A 52 4.47 4.10 12.53
C LEU A 52 5.96 4.35 12.28
N LEU A 53 6.36 5.61 12.25
CA LEU A 53 7.72 6.04 11.96
C LEU A 53 8.39 6.56 13.23
N ALA A 54 9.44 5.88 13.67
CA ALA A 54 10.25 6.26 14.82
C ALA A 54 11.70 6.57 14.39
N GLU A 55 12.42 7.32 15.23
CA GLU A 55 13.85 7.55 15.01
C GLU A 55 14.61 6.22 15.00
N GLY A 56 15.49 6.05 14.00
CA GLY A 56 16.22 4.81 13.79
C GLY A 56 15.40 3.66 13.17
N ALA A 57 14.21 3.93 12.63
CA ALA A 57 13.50 3.00 11.75
C ALA A 57 14.31 2.67 10.50
N GLU A 58 14.13 1.47 9.94
CA GLU A 58 14.70 1.08 8.66
C GLU A 58 13.94 1.76 7.51
N GLU A 59 14.63 2.63 6.78
CA GLU A 59 14.05 3.50 5.77
C GLU A 59 13.58 2.77 4.50
N MET A 60 14.24 1.68 4.09
CA MET A 60 13.83 0.91 2.92
C MET A 60 12.53 0.17 3.21
N GLU A 61 12.43 -0.48 4.35
CA GLU A 61 11.22 -1.17 4.82
C GLU A 61 10.04 -0.20 4.92
N ALA A 62 10.27 1.00 5.49
CA ALA A 62 9.24 2.03 5.57
C ALA A 62 8.81 2.52 4.18
N VAL A 63 9.76 2.99 3.37
CA VAL A 63 9.46 3.62 2.07
C VAL A 63 8.88 2.64 1.07
N ILE A 64 9.41 1.41 0.98
CA ILE A 64 8.91 0.37 0.07
C ILE A 64 7.46 0.01 0.45
N THR A 65 7.17 -0.14 1.75
CA THR A 65 5.81 -0.45 2.22
C THR A 65 4.84 0.68 1.87
N ILE A 66 5.22 1.93 2.15
CA ILE A 66 4.40 3.12 1.84
C ILE A 66 4.13 3.20 0.34
N ASP A 67 5.18 3.15 -0.49
CA ASP A 67 5.08 3.29 -1.93
C ASP A 67 4.21 2.17 -2.54
N THR A 68 4.46 0.92 -2.15
CA THR A 68 3.73 -0.24 -2.66
C THR A 68 2.24 -0.16 -2.34
N LEU A 69 1.88 0.16 -1.10
CA LEU A 69 0.47 0.25 -0.69
C LEU A 69 -0.24 1.46 -1.32
N ARG A 70 0.43 2.61 -1.43
CA ARG A 70 -0.13 3.77 -2.15
C ARG A 70 -0.36 3.46 -3.63
N ARG A 71 0.56 2.74 -4.30
CA ARG A 71 0.37 2.24 -5.67
C ARG A 71 -0.80 1.27 -5.80
N ALA A 72 -1.10 0.51 -4.76
CA ALA A 72 -2.26 -0.37 -4.68
C ALA A 72 -3.59 0.36 -4.36
N GLY A 73 -3.58 1.70 -4.24
CA GLY A 73 -4.77 2.50 -3.94
C GLY A 73 -5.13 2.57 -2.45
N VAL A 74 -4.23 2.16 -1.55
CA VAL A 74 -4.43 2.29 -0.10
C VAL A 74 -4.07 3.71 0.34
N ASN A 75 -4.93 4.33 1.13
CA ASN A 75 -4.64 5.60 1.79
C ASN A 75 -3.72 5.37 3.00
N VAL A 76 -2.41 5.52 2.78
CA VAL A 76 -1.39 5.32 3.81
C VAL A 76 -1.05 6.65 4.50
N THR A 77 -1.26 6.69 5.81
CA THR A 77 -0.81 7.77 6.71
C THR A 77 0.52 7.39 7.37
N VAL A 78 1.56 8.18 7.17
CA VAL A 78 2.85 8.05 7.89
C VAL A 78 2.78 8.86 9.18
N ALA A 79 2.84 8.18 10.31
CA ALA A 79 2.66 8.76 11.64
C ALA A 79 3.99 8.80 12.40
N GLY A 80 4.49 10.00 12.68
CA GLY A 80 5.73 10.19 13.42
C GLY A 80 5.53 9.98 14.93
N LEU A 81 6.29 9.05 15.52
CA LEU A 81 6.17 8.67 16.93
C LEU A 81 6.31 9.85 17.90
N ASN A 82 7.23 10.79 17.58
CA ASN A 82 7.57 11.93 18.45
C ASN A 82 7.04 13.27 17.90
N GLY A 83 6.11 13.26 16.95
CA GLY A 83 5.56 14.47 16.33
C GLY A 83 5.56 14.44 14.81
N ALA A 84 5.14 15.55 14.20
CA ALA A 84 5.08 15.73 12.74
C ALA A 84 6.41 16.23 12.12
N GLY A 85 7.48 16.33 12.92
CA GLY A 85 8.79 16.81 12.47
C GLY A 85 9.59 15.75 11.71
N PRO A 86 10.72 16.14 11.08
CA PRO A 86 11.60 15.20 10.38
C PRO A 86 12.14 14.11 11.31
N VAL A 87 12.13 12.87 10.84
CA VAL A 87 12.62 11.69 11.56
C VAL A 87 13.88 11.18 10.89
N LYS A 88 14.94 11.00 11.69
CA LYS A 88 16.21 10.42 11.22
C LYS A 88 16.17 8.90 11.30
N CYS A 89 16.24 8.23 10.16
CA CYS A 89 16.21 6.77 10.03
C CYS A 89 17.59 6.14 10.29
N SER A 90 17.64 4.82 10.17
CA SER A 90 18.77 4.00 10.61
C SER A 90 20.08 4.22 9.86
N ARG A 91 20.06 4.59 8.57
CA ARG A 91 21.25 4.97 7.78
C ARG A 91 21.18 6.44 7.36
N ASP A 92 20.77 7.29 8.30
CA ASP A 92 20.78 8.76 8.23
C ASP A 92 19.83 9.39 7.19
N VAL A 93 18.99 8.60 6.51
CA VAL A 93 17.89 9.14 5.69
C VAL A 93 16.92 9.91 6.58
N ILE A 94 16.46 11.08 6.12
CA ILE A 94 15.47 11.88 6.82
C ILE A 94 14.12 11.74 6.12
N ILE A 95 13.12 11.26 6.86
CA ILE A 95 11.73 11.15 6.38
C ILE A 95 10.86 12.12 7.18
N VAL A 96 10.04 12.91 6.49
CA VAL A 96 9.03 13.76 7.13
C VAL A 96 7.72 12.98 7.15
N PRO A 97 7.12 12.70 8.33
CA PRO A 97 5.84 12.03 8.43
C PRO A 97 4.70 12.95 7.96
N ASP A 98 3.55 12.36 7.63
CA ASP A 98 2.37 13.12 7.23
C ASP A 98 1.75 13.90 8.41
N MET A 99 1.82 13.33 9.62
CA MET A 99 1.38 13.93 10.88
C MET A 99 1.99 13.20 12.09
N SER A 100 1.70 13.69 13.30
CA SER A 100 2.12 13.00 14.52
C SER A 100 1.30 11.74 14.79
N LEU A 101 1.81 10.85 15.63
CA LEU A 101 1.09 9.66 16.06
C LEU A 101 -0.24 10.00 16.74
N GLU A 102 -0.26 11.03 17.58
CA GLU A 102 -1.45 11.47 18.32
C GLU A 102 -2.57 11.85 17.36
N ASP A 103 -2.26 12.69 16.37
CA ASP A 103 -3.21 13.15 15.35
C ASP A 103 -3.68 12.00 14.45
N ALA A 104 -2.76 11.10 14.08
CA ALA A 104 -3.08 9.94 13.25
C ALA A 104 -4.01 8.98 13.98
N VAL A 105 -3.77 8.68 15.25
CA VAL A 105 -4.63 7.80 16.06
C VAL A 105 -6.03 8.40 16.23
N ALA A 106 -6.13 9.73 16.43
CA ALA A 106 -7.42 10.42 16.54
C ALA A 106 -8.27 10.35 15.25
N LYS A 107 -7.63 10.25 14.08
CA LYS A 107 -8.30 10.12 12.77
C LYS A 107 -8.72 8.68 12.41
N GLY A 108 -8.29 7.70 13.19
CA GLY A 108 -8.62 6.30 12.96
C GLY A 108 -10.14 6.02 13.01
N PRO A 109 -10.54 4.76 12.77
CA PRO A 109 -9.68 3.58 12.73
C PRO A 109 -9.10 3.29 11.34
N TYR A 110 -7.99 2.55 11.29
CA TYR A 110 -7.35 2.12 10.03
C TYR A 110 -7.70 0.66 9.71
N ASP A 111 -7.57 0.22 8.46
CA ASP A 111 -7.68 -1.20 8.08
C ASP A 111 -6.40 -1.97 8.41
N ALA A 112 -5.24 -1.30 8.41
CA ALA A 112 -3.94 -1.90 8.75
C ALA A 112 -3.05 -0.96 9.58
N VAL A 113 -2.30 -1.53 10.52
CA VAL A 113 -1.17 -0.86 11.22
C VAL A 113 0.13 -1.52 10.76
N LEU A 114 1.12 -0.72 10.38
CA LEU A 114 2.36 -1.16 9.77
C LEU A 114 3.57 -0.70 10.59
N LEU A 115 4.48 -1.64 10.83
CA LEU A 115 5.63 -1.49 11.72
C LEU A 115 6.89 -1.85 10.94
N PRO A 116 7.67 -0.86 10.46
CA PRO A 116 9.01 -1.11 9.94
C PRO A 116 9.96 -1.52 11.07
N GLY A 117 11.03 -2.22 10.71
CA GLY A 117 12.11 -2.61 11.59
C GLY A 117 13.12 -1.49 11.85
N GLY A 118 14.37 -1.88 12.05
CA GLY A 118 15.43 -1.03 12.57
C GLY A 118 15.47 -1.08 14.10
N LEU A 119 16.60 -1.49 14.68
CA LEU A 119 16.71 -1.82 16.11
C LEU A 119 16.22 -0.67 17.02
N LYS A 120 16.71 0.55 16.79
CA LYS A 120 16.33 1.73 17.57
C LYS A 120 14.87 2.12 17.36
N GLY A 121 14.38 2.05 16.12
CA GLY A 121 12.98 2.33 15.82
C GLY A 121 12.03 1.33 16.48
N ALA A 122 12.37 0.04 16.40
CA ALA A 122 11.64 -1.05 17.04
C ALA A 122 11.59 -0.91 18.57
N GLU A 123 12.72 -0.59 19.21
CA GLU A 123 12.78 -0.32 20.65
C GLU A 123 11.89 0.87 21.04
N ALA A 124 11.96 1.98 20.30
CA ALA A 124 11.15 3.17 20.55
C ALA A 124 9.65 2.89 20.42
N LEU A 125 9.24 2.15 19.38
CA LEU A 125 7.85 1.72 19.21
C LEU A 125 7.41 0.78 20.35
N GLY A 126 8.26 -0.17 20.75
CA GLY A 126 8.02 -1.09 21.87
C GLY A 126 7.90 -0.40 23.24
N ALA A 127 8.49 0.78 23.40
CA ALA A 127 8.40 1.57 24.63
C ALA A 127 7.13 2.42 24.72
N SER A 128 6.51 2.80 23.60
CA SER A 128 5.40 3.75 23.55
C SER A 128 4.06 3.13 23.93
N SER A 129 3.44 3.58 25.03
CA SER A 129 2.10 3.10 25.46
C SER A 129 1.02 3.33 24.40
N MET A 130 1.07 4.44 23.67
CA MET A 130 0.10 4.75 22.62
C MET A 130 0.15 3.72 21.48
N VAL A 131 1.36 3.25 21.12
CA VAL A 131 1.52 2.18 20.12
C VAL A 131 0.91 0.88 20.64
N LYS A 132 1.10 0.55 21.91
CA LYS A 132 0.52 -0.65 22.55
C LYS A 132 -0.99 -0.63 22.51
N ASP A 133 -1.59 0.48 22.93
CA ASP A 133 -3.03 0.66 22.95
C ASP A 133 -3.63 0.58 21.54
N LEU A 134 -2.96 1.18 20.56
CA LEU A 134 -3.34 1.08 19.15
C LEU A 134 -3.33 -0.38 18.66
N LEU A 135 -2.27 -1.13 18.94
CA LEU A 135 -2.12 -2.53 18.50
C LEU A 135 -3.11 -3.47 19.19
N VAL A 136 -3.34 -3.29 20.50
CA VAL A 136 -4.35 -4.05 21.26
C VAL A 136 -5.74 -3.81 20.66
N LYS A 137 -6.08 -2.56 20.36
CA LYS A 137 -7.35 -2.21 19.72
C LYS A 137 -7.45 -2.83 18.32
N GLN A 138 -6.40 -2.73 17.52
CA GLN A 138 -6.35 -3.30 16.16
C GLN A 138 -6.57 -4.82 16.17
N GLN A 139 -5.97 -5.53 17.13
CA GLN A 139 -6.17 -6.96 17.34
C GLN A 139 -7.60 -7.29 17.79
N ALA A 140 -8.14 -6.55 18.75
CA ALA A 140 -9.51 -6.73 19.24
C ALA A 140 -10.54 -6.54 18.11
N ASP A 141 -10.29 -5.58 17.22
CA ASP A 141 -11.11 -5.29 16.04
C ASP A 141 -10.87 -6.30 14.90
N ARG A 142 -9.99 -7.30 15.07
CA ARG A 142 -9.60 -8.31 14.07
C ARG A 142 -9.10 -7.69 12.76
N LYS A 143 -8.31 -6.63 12.86
CA LYS A 143 -7.72 -5.92 11.72
C LYS A 143 -6.24 -6.22 11.58
N ILE A 144 -5.68 -5.80 10.44
CA ILE A 144 -4.32 -6.18 10.04
C ILE A 144 -3.28 -5.44 10.89
N VAL A 145 -2.27 -6.18 11.34
CA VAL A 145 -1.00 -5.67 11.84
C VAL A 145 0.10 -6.29 10.99
N GLY A 146 0.90 -5.46 10.32
CA GLY A 146 2.07 -5.88 9.56
C GLY A 146 3.35 -5.43 10.26
N ALA A 147 4.28 -6.35 10.48
CA ALA A 147 5.56 -6.11 11.14
C ALA A 147 6.68 -6.79 10.34
N ILE A 148 7.86 -6.16 10.26
CA ILE A 148 9.01 -6.70 9.52
C ILE A 148 10.32 -6.52 10.32
N CYS A 149 11.24 -7.48 10.14
CA CYS A 149 12.57 -7.49 10.74
C CYS A 149 12.50 -7.44 12.29
N ALA A 150 13.30 -6.56 12.90
CA ALA A 150 13.52 -6.53 14.34
C ALA A 150 12.27 -6.13 15.16
N VAL A 151 11.27 -5.48 14.55
CA VAL A 151 10.13 -4.93 15.31
C VAL A 151 9.29 -6.01 16.00
N PHE A 152 9.30 -7.23 15.46
CA PHE A 152 8.59 -8.36 16.03
C PHE A 152 9.06 -8.67 17.47
N GLU A 153 10.37 -8.71 17.70
CA GLU A 153 10.95 -9.08 18.99
C GLU A 153 10.57 -8.07 20.09
N PHE A 154 10.58 -6.77 19.76
CA PHE A 154 10.33 -5.70 20.72
C PHE A 154 8.85 -5.53 21.06
N LEU A 155 7.96 -5.69 20.06
CA LEU A 155 6.54 -5.39 20.22
C LEU A 155 5.66 -6.64 20.44
N MET A 156 5.90 -7.72 19.71
CA MET A 156 4.96 -8.85 19.70
C MET A 156 5.31 -9.87 20.79
N ASN A 157 6.59 -10.16 20.99
CA ASN A 157 7.03 -11.17 21.96
C ASN A 157 6.90 -10.69 23.42
N ASN A 158 7.32 -9.45 23.70
CA ASN A 158 7.28 -8.88 25.05
C ASN A 158 5.88 -8.51 25.53
N GLN A 159 4.91 -8.38 24.62
CA GLN A 159 3.59 -7.83 24.93
C GLN A 159 2.43 -8.78 24.59
N ARG A 160 2.73 -9.98 24.07
CA ARG A 160 1.74 -11.01 23.69
C ARG A 160 0.70 -10.51 22.68
N ILE A 161 1.11 -9.59 21.81
CA ILE A 161 0.31 -9.14 20.67
C ILE A 161 0.55 -10.14 19.53
N GLY A 162 -0.51 -10.71 18.95
CA GLY A 162 -0.46 -11.76 17.92
C GLY A 162 -0.92 -13.15 18.39
N GLY A 163 -1.05 -13.41 19.69
CA GLY A 163 -1.58 -14.68 20.20
C GLY A 163 -0.75 -15.90 19.78
N GLU A 164 -1.40 -16.92 19.21
CA GLU A 164 -0.78 -18.15 18.69
C GLU A 164 -0.39 -18.06 17.20
N ALA A 165 -0.33 -16.86 16.62
CA ALA A 165 0.04 -16.70 15.22
C ALA A 165 1.45 -17.25 14.95
N GLU A 166 1.61 -17.95 13.81
CA GLU A 166 2.92 -18.27 13.27
C GLU A 166 3.58 -16.99 12.72
N VAL A 167 4.84 -16.77 13.08
CA VAL A 167 5.54 -15.50 12.93
C VAL A 167 6.97 -15.71 12.46
N THR A 168 7.53 -14.70 11.80
CA THR A 168 8.93 -14.66 11.36
C THR A 168 9.51 -13.28 11.62
N CYS A 169 10.84 -13.20 11.70
CA CYS A 169 11.60 -11.97 11.94
C CYS A 169 12.91 -11.99 11.12
#